data_AF-A0ABD5EDH5-F1
#
_entry.id   AF-A0ABD5EDH5-F1
#
_cell.length_a   1.000
_cell.length_b   1.000
_cell.length_c   1.000
_cell.angle_alpha   90.00
_cell.angle_beta   90.00
_cell.angle_gamma   90.00
#
_symmetry.space_group_name_H-M   'P 1'
#
loop_
_entity.id
_entity.type
_entity.pdbx_description
1 polymer ?
#
loop_
_entity_poly.entity_id
_entity_poly.type
_entity_poly.pdbx_seq_one_letter_code
_entity_poly.pdbx_strand_id
1 'polypeptide(L)'
;MMTTEEVLRATVSAISQRTGERQTALAAALGLTQAQVSRRQRGAASWTLADVDRLAAHWGMPVLDLLAGPTHALGKLPADRVVACGGEQTLVPLSGPPRAPGRG
;
A
#
# COMPACT_ATOMS: atom_id res chain seq x y z
N MET A 1 -0.13 -21.39 4.80
CA MET A 1 1.06 -20.59 4.44
C MET A 1 0.71 -19.83 3.18
N MET A 2 1.00 -18.53 3.11
CA MET A 2 0.74 -17.75 1.90
C MET A 2 1.71 -18.16 0.79
N THR A 3 1.21 -18.24 -0.43
CA THR A 3 2.02 -18.37 -1.64
C THR A 3 2.77 -17.06 -1.93
N THR A 4 3.86 -17.15 -2.70
CA THR A 4 4.63 -15.96 -3.11
C THR A 4 3.76 -14.93 -3.82
N GLU A 5 2.82 -15.34 -4.66
CA GLU A 5 1.91 -14.42 -5.33
C GLU A 5 0.91 -13.77 -4.36
N GLU A 6 0.44 -14.47 -3.34
CA GLU A 6 -0.41 -13.88 -2.30
C GLU A 6 0.35 -12.81 -1.51
N VAL A 7 1.61 -13.08 -1.16
CA VAL A 7 2.49 -12.11 -0.52
C VAL A 7 2.68 -10.89 -1.42
N LEU A 8 2.99 -11.09 -2.70
CA LEU A 8 3.17 -10.01 -3.66
C LEU A 8 1.90 -9.15 -3.80
N ARG A 9 0.71 -9.76 -3.92
CA ARG A 9 -0.57 -9.03 -4.02
C ARG A 9 -0.86 -8.21 -2.76
N ALA A 10 -0.62 -8.78 -1.59
CA ALA A 10 -0.75 -8.08 -0.31
C ALA A 10 0.22 -6.89 -0.23
N THR A 11 1.48 -7.08 -0.61
CA THR A 11 2.50 -6.02 -0.59
C THR A 11 2.14 -4.89 -1.55
N VAL A 12 1.79 -5.20 -2.80
CA VAL A 12 1.40 -4.20 -3.80
C VAL A 12 0.19 -3.41 -3.31
N SER A 13 -0.81 -4.07 -2.73
CA SER A 13 -1.99 -3.42 -2.16
C SER A 13 -1.61 -2.46 -1.02
N ALA A 14 -0.71 -2.87 -0.13
CA ALA A 14 -0.25 -2.04 0.98
C ALA A 14 0.56 -0.82 0.52
N ILE A 15 1.51 -1.00 -0.40
CA ILE A 15 2.29 0.09 -0.97
C ILE A 15 1.40 1.06 -1.75
N SER A 16 0.48 0.55 -2.58
CA SER A 16 -0.45 1.41 -3.35
C SER A 16 -1.31 2.29 -2.43
N GLN A 17 -1.79 1.74 -1.31
CA GLN A 17 -2.52 2.50 -0.30
C GLN A 17 -1.63 3.55 0.38
N ARG A 18 -0.38 3.21 0.68
CA ARG A 18 0.57 4.14 1.35
C ARG A 18 1.03 5.28 0.45
N THR A 19 1.19 5.01 -0.83
CA THR A 19 1.66 5.96 -1.86
C THR A 19 0.51 6.70 -2.53
N GLY A 20 -0.75 6.28 -2.31
CA GLY A 20 -1.91 6.82 -3.01
C GLY A 20 -2.00 6.44 -4.49
N GLU A 21 -1.14 5.52 -4.95
CA GLU A 21 -1.08 5.11 -6.35
C GLU A 21 -2.31 4.28 -6.76
N ARG A 22 -2.87 4.60 -7.92
CA ARG A 22 -3.98 3.85 -8.52
C ARG A 22 -3.46 2.73 -9.41
N GLN A 23 -4.30 1.73 -9.66
CA GLN A 23 -3.98 0.62 -10.58
C GLN A 23 -3.56 1.10 -11.99
N THR A 24 -4.05 2.26 -12.45
CA THR A 24 -3.66 2.87 -13.73
C THR A 24 -2.21 3.33 -13.74
N ALA A 25 -1.68 3.84 -12.63
CA ALA A 25 -0.28 4.24 -12.50
C ALA A 25 0.64 3.01 -12.54
N LEU A 26 0.28 1.95 -11.80
CA LEU A 26 1.00 0.68 -11.85
C LEU A 26 0.96 0.05 -13.24
N ALA A 27 -0.18 0.14 -13.92
CA ALA A 27 -0.33 -0.35 -15.29
C ALA A 27 0.64 0.35 -16.24
N ALA A 28 0.77 1.69 -16.14
CA ALA A 28 1.74 2.46 -16.92
C ALA A 28 3.20 2.03 -16.61
N ALA A 29 3.55 1.85 -15.33
CA ALA A 29 4.89 1.41 -14.93
C ALA A 29 5.24 -0.01 -15.43
N LEU A 30 4.23 -0.88 -15.53
CA LEU A 30 4.40 -2.27 -15.98
C LEU A 30 4.29 -2.44 -17.50
N GLY A 31 3.84 -1.42 -18.24
CA GLY A 31 3.49 -1.55 -19.66
C GLY A 31 2.24 -2.42 -19.87
N LEU A 32 1.34 -2.46 -18.89
CA LEU A 32 0.10 -3.23 -18.89
C LEU A 32 -1.12 -2.31 -18.94
N THR A 33 -2.30 -2.90 -19.10
CA THR A 33 -3.58 -2.22 -18.91
C THR A 33 -4.04 -2.31 -17.46
N GLN A 34 -4.89 -1.37 -17.02
CA GLN A 34 -5.49 -1.41 -15.68
C GLN A 34 -6.27 -2.71 -15.45
N ALA A 35 -6.98 -3.22 -16.45
CA ALA A 35 -7.71 -4.49 -16.37
C ALA A 35 -6.76 -5.68 -16.12
N GLN A 36 -5.59 -5.69 -16.76
CA GLN A 36 -4.56 -6.72 -16.56
C GLN A 36 -3.95 -6.68 -15.16
N VAL A 37 -3.68 -5.49 -14.62
CA VAL A 37 -3.23 -5.32 -13.22
C VAL A 37 -4.33 -5.78 -12.25
N SER A 38 -5.57 -5.39 -12.52
CA SER A 38 -6.74 -5.74 -11.71
C SER A 38 -6.96 -7.26 -11.63
N ARG A 39 -6.84 -7.97 -12.76
CA ARG A 39 -6.91 -9.45 -12.79
C ARG A 39 -5.80 -10.09 -11.95
N ARG A 40 -4.56 -9.60 -12.08
CA ARG A 40 -3.42 -10.10 -11.29
C ARG A 40 -3.57 -9.82 -9.80
N GLN A 41 -4.09 -8.65 -9.42
CA GLN A 41 -4.39 -8.33 -8.01
C GLN A 41 -5.52 -9.18 -7.41
N ARG A 42 -6.43 -9.71 -8.23
CA ARG A 42 -7.43 -10.69 -7.79
C ARG A 42 -6.96 -12.15 -7.84
N GLY A 43 -5.73 -12.41 -8.29
CA GLY A 43 -5.22 -13.77 -8.50
C GLY A 43 -5.84 -14.49 -9.70
N ALA A 44 -6.52 -13.77 -10.60
CA ALA A 44 -7.11 -14.33 -11.83
C ALA A 44 -6.10 -14.42 -12.99
N ALA A 45 -4.88 -13.93 -12.78
CA ALA A 45 -3.74 -14.04 -13.70
C ALA A 45 -2.46 -14.02 -12.86
N SER A 46 -1.43 -14.73 -13.33
CA SER A 46 -0.14 -14.83 -12.64
C SER A 46 0.69 -13.55 -12.80
N TRP A 47 1.56 -13.33 -11.82
CA TRP A 47 2.63 -12.34 -11.90
C TRP A 47 3.86 -12.98 -12.53
N THR A 48 4.46 -12.31 -13.51
CA THR A 48 5.75 -12.75 -14.06
C THR A 48 6.90 -12.16 -13.23
N LEU A 49 8.07 -12.79 -13.23
CA LEU A 49 9.26 -12.22 -12.58
C LEU A 49 9.62 -10.84 -13.14
N ALA A 50 9.45 -10.65 -14.46
CA ALA A 50 9.65 -9.34 -15.08
C ALA A 50 8.67 -8.27 -14.55
N ASP A 51 7.43 -8.65 -14.19
CA ASP A 51 6.50 -7.72 -13.54
C ASP A 51 6.98 -7.36 -12.12
N VAL A 52 7.53 -8.34 -11.39
CA VAL A 52 8.10 -8.12 -10.05
C VAL A 52 9.31 -7.18 -10.11
N ASP A 53 10.21 -7.38 -11.08
CA ASP A 53 11.37 -6.51 -11.30
C ASP A 53 10.93 -5.07 -11.60
N ARG A 54 9.93 -4.90 -12.47
CA ARG A 54 9.37 -3.58 -12.81
C ARG A 54 8.71 -2.90 -11.61
N LEU A 55 7.97 -3.63 -10.80
CA LEU A 55 7.37 -3.10 -9.57
C LEU A 55 8.43 -2.64 -8.57
N ALA A 56 9.47 -3.46 -8.36
CA ALA A 56 10.58 -3.14 -7.48
C ALA A 56 11.33 -1.88 -7.95
N ALA A 57 11.64 -1.81 -9.25
CA ALA A 57 12.26 -0.63 -9.86
C ALA A 57 11.36 0.62 -9.77
N HIS A 58 10.05 0.47 -9.99
CA HIS A 58 9.09 1.57 -9.91
C HIS A 58 9.07 2.25 -8.53
N TRP A 59 9.13 1.46 -7.46
CA TRP A 59 9.18 1.97 -6.08
C TRP A 59 10.59 2.20 -5.54
N GLY A 60 11.63 1.95 -6.34
CA GLY A 60 13.02 2.19 -5.95
C GLY A 60 13.52 1.29 -4.82
N MET A 61 13.08 0.02 -4.77
CA MET A 61 13.52 -0.96 -3.77
C MET A 61 14.00 -2.28 -4.41
N PRO A 62 14.84 -3.07 -3.73
CA PRO A 62 15.20 -4.42 -4.16
C PRO A 62 14.00 -5.37 -4.24
N VAL A 63 14.02 -6.31 -5.18
CA VAL A 63 12.96 -7.32 -5.35
C VAL A 63 12.73 -8.16 -4.09
N LEU A 64 13.79 -8.52 -3.38
CA LEU A 64 13.67 -9.30 -2.14
C LEU A 64 12.99 -8.51 -1.02
N ASP A 65 13.15 -7.18 -0.98
CA ASP A 65 12.44 -6.33 -0.03
C ASP A 65 10.93 -6.26 -0.36
N LEU A 66 10.57 -6.28 -1.65
CA LEU A 66 9.18 -6.36 -2.09
C LEU A 66 8.54 -7.70 -1.70
N LEU A 67 9.28 -8.81 -1.84
CA LEU A 67 8.79 -10.17 -1.57
C LEU A 67 8.87 -10.58 -0.09
N ALA A 68 9.58 -9.83 0.75
CA ALA A 68 9.60 -10.04 2.20
C ALA A 68 8.26 -9.74 2.90
N GLY A 69 7.33 -9.11 2.18
CA GLY A 69 5.95 -8.90 2.61
C GLY A 69 5.62 -7.43 2.91
N PRO A 70 4.32 -7.14 3.19
CA PRO A 70 3.82 -5.77 3.26
C PRO A 70 4.53 -4.90 4.28
N THR A 71 4.72 -5.41 5.50
CA THR A 71 5.33 -4.67 6.61
C THR A 71 6.78 -4.28 6.31
N HIS A 72 7.57 -5.22 5.77
CA HIS A 72 8.97 -4.96 5.44
C HIS A 72 9.09 -3.97 4.28
N ALA A 73 8.33 -4.20 3.20
CA ALA A 73 8.40 -3.35 2.01
C ALA A 73 7.98 -1.90 2.30
N LEU A 74 6.95 -1.70 3.14
CA LEU A 74 6.55 -0.36 3.58
C LEU A 74 7.66 0.37 4.35
N GLY A 75 8.48 -0.35 5.13
CA GLY A 75 9.64 0.21 5.83
C GLY A 75 10.82 0.55 4.92
N LYS A 76 10.83 0.04 3.67
CA LYS A 76 11.86 0.29 2.66
C LYS A 76 11.46 1.32 1.60
N LEU A 77 10.22 1.83 1.66
CA LEU A 77 9.76 2.86 0.73
C LEU A 77 10.57 4.15 0.87
N PRO A 78 11.04 4.73 -0.24
CA PRO A 78 11.64 6.06 -0.24
C PRO A 78 10.67 7.11 0.32
N ALA A 79 11.17 8.06 1.12
CA ALA A 79 10.35 9.04 1.82
C ALA A 79 9.56 9.96 0.88
N ASP A 80 10.09 10.25 -0.31
CA ASP A 80 9.47 11.03 -1.39
C ASP A 80 8.25 10.33 -2.03
N ARG A 81 8.14 9.00 -1.88
CA ARG A 81 7.03 8.20 -2.41
C ARG A 81 5.87 8.08 -1.45
N VAL A 82 6.12 8.33 -0.17
CA VAL A 82 5.07 8.32 0.84
C VAL A 82 4.30 9.62 0.70
N VAL A 83 3.08 9.53 0.19
CA VAL A 83 2.12 10.62 0.36
C VAL A 83 2.00 10.81 1.86
N ALA A 84 2.40 12.00 2.34
CA ALA A 84 2.09 12.40 3.70
C ALA A 84 0.60 12.11 3.87
N CYS A 85 0.25 11.20 4.77
CA CYS A 85 -1.14 10.98 5.15
C CYS A 85 -1.61 12.25 5.86
N GLY A 86 -1.81 13.33 5.11
CA GLY A 86 -2.72 14.41 5.45
C GLY A 86 -4.13 13.88 5.27
N GLY A 87 -4.48 12.85 6.03
CA GLY A 87 -5.82 12.86 6.59
C GLY A 87 -5.80 14.03 7.57
N GLU A 88 -6.68 15.01 7.39
CA GLU A 88 -7.08 15.81 8.54
C GLU A 88 -7.47 14.81 9.62
N GLN A 89 -6.59 14.61 10.61
CA GLN A 89 -7.04 14.06 11.87
C GLN A 89 -7.92 15.15 12.46
N THR A 90 -9.21 15.10 12.14
CA THR A 90 -10.22 15.74 12.95
C THR A 90 -10.10 15.06 14.31
N LEU A 91 -9.31 15.68 15.19
CA LEU A 91 -9.36 15.46 16.62
C LEU A 91 -10.81 15.69 17.02
N VAL A 92 -11.59 14.61 17.09
CA VAL A 92 -12.90 14.65 17.75
C VAL A 92 -12.56 14.96 19.20
N PRO A 93 -12.93 16.13 19.75
CA PRO A 93 -12.76 16.36 21.16
C PRO A 93 -13.59 15.30 21.87
N LEU A 94 -12.95 14.48 22.69
CA LEU A 94 -13.67 13.69 23.69
C LEU A 94 -14.29 14.70 24.64
N SER A 95 -15.54 15.11 24.36
CA SER A 95 -16.36 15.86 25.29
C SER A 95 -16.45 15.05 26.57
N GLY A 96 -15.67 15.45 27.58
CA GLY A 96 -15.73 14.88 28.91
C GLY A 96 -17.14 15.05 29.50
N PRO A 97 -17.59 14.13 30.37
CA PRO A 97 -18.91 14.24 30.99
C PRO A 97 -19.01 15.53 31.82
N PRO A 98 -20.20 16.16 31.91
CA PRO A 98 -20.38 17.36 32.73
C PRO A 98 -20.07 17.02 34.18
N ARG A 99 -19.05 17.68 34.75
CA ARG A 99 -18.79 17.68 36.19
C ARG A 99 -19.99 18.34 36.90
N ALA A 100 -20.55 17.61 37.86
CA ALA A 100 -21.62 18.07 38.72
C ALA A 100 -21.25 19.37 39.47
N PRO A 101 -22.20 20.30 39.70
CA PRO A 101 -22.02 21.31 40.72
C PRO A 101 -22.24 20.68 42.10
N GLY A 102 -21.19 20.67 42.91
CA GLY A 102 -21.29 20.44 44.34
C GLY A 102 -21.59 21.73 45.10
N ARG A 103 -22.32 21.53 46.20
CA ARG A 103 -22.48 22.39 47.40
C ARG A 103 -23.64 23.40 47.44
N GLY A 104 -24.57 23.06 48.32
CA GLY A 104 -25.46 23.91 49.11
C GLY A 104 -26.02 23.06 50.24
#